data_AF-A0A7C3TUC4-F1
#
_entry.id   AF-A0A7C3TUC4-F1
#
_cell.length_a   1.000
_cell.length_b   1.000
_cell.length_c   1.000
_cell.angle_alpha   90.00
_cell.angle_beta   90.00
_cell.angle_gamma   90.00
#
_symmetry.space_group_name_H-M   'P 1'
#
loop_
_entity.id
_entity.type
_entity.pdbx_description
1 polymer ?
#
loop_
_entity_poly.entity_id
_entity_poly.type
_entity_poly.pdbx_seq_one_letter_code
_entity_poly.pdbx_strand_id
1 'polypeptide(L)' 'FVLEGDFKKYEGIWKFVEEKEGKTRVELEIEYDLGLPLVGALISAFLRKKMEENAQAMLSALKKSVEG' A
#
# COMPACT_ATOMS: atom_id res chain seq x y z
N PHE A 1 -12.14 17.72 -6.31
CA PHE A 1 -10.67 17.65 -6.22
C PHE A 1 -10.20 16.65 -7.25
N VAL A 2 -9.34 17.06 -8.18
CA VAL A 2 -8.69 16.10 -9.08
C VAL A 2 -7.44 15.64 -8.35
N LEU A 3 -7.37 14.36 -7.99
CA LEU A 3 -6.13 13.73 -7.55
C LEU A 3 -5.25 13.61 -8.80
N GLU A 4 -4.27 14.51 -8.92
CA GLU A 4 -3.26 14.47 -9.99
C GLU A 4 -2.11 13.54 -9.57
N GLY A 5 -1.64 12.70 -10.49
CA GLY A 5 -0.53 11.77 -10.26
C GLY A 5 -0.38 10.75 -11.39
N ASP A 6 0.67 9.92 -11.29
CA ASP A 6 0.98 8.89 -12.30
C ASP A 6 -0.05 7.75 -12.34
N PHE A 7 -0.76 7.54 -11.23
CA PHE A 7 -1.82 6.57 -11.13
C PHE A 7 -3.16 7.21 -11.44
N LYS A 8 -3.92 6.58 -12.35
CA LYS A 8 -5.33 6.90 -12.57
C LYS A 8 -6.19 6.60 -11.34
N LYS A 9 -5.82 5.56 -10.58
CA LYS A 9 -6.41 5.22 -9.29
C LYS A 9 -5.31 4.87 -8.31
N TYR A 10 -5.34 5.45 -7.11
CA TYR A 10 -4.48 5.05 -6.00
C TYR A 10 -5.20 5.41 -4.71
N GLU A 11 -5.83 4.44 -4.08
CA GLU A 11 -6.63 4.62 -2.88
C GLU A 11 -6.59 3.37 -2.02
N GLY A 12 -7.10 3.46 -0.80
CA GLY A 12 -7.01 2.35 0.12
C GLY A 12 -7.34 2.76 1.54
N ILE A 13 -7.14 1.82 2.46
CA ILE A 13 -7.48 1.99 3.86
C ILE A 13 -6.38 1.45 4.76
N TRP A 14 -6.18 2.16 5.86
CA TRP A 14 -5.41 1.69 7.00
C TRP A 14 -6.39 1.17 8.05
N LYS A 15 -6.18 -0.06 8.53
CA LYS A 15 -6.94 -0.64 9.63
C LYS A 15 -6.00 -0.85 10.80
N PHE A 16 -6.44 -0.40 11.97
CA PHE A 16 -5.75 -0.61 13.24
C PHE A 16 -6.64 -1.51 14.08
N VAL A 17 -6.21 -2.75 14.28
CA VAL A 17 -6.97 -3.77 14.99
C VAL A 17 -6.28 -4.05 16.30
N GLU A 18 -7.00 -3.82 17.40
CA GLU A 18 -6.51 -4.19 18.73
C GLU A 18 -6.38 -5.72 18.80
N GLU A 19 -5.20 -6.19 19.20
CA GLU A 19 -4.92 -7.59 19.49
C GLU A 19 -4.67 -7.76 21.01
N LYS A 20 -4.55 -9.03 21.44
CA LYS A 20 -4.30 -9.34 22.85
C LYS A 20 -3.01 -8.68 23.34
N GLU A 21 -2.96 -8.44 24.65
CA GLU A 21 -1.77 -7.90 25.34
C GLU A 21 -1.41 -6.47 24.92
N GLY A 22 -2.41 -5.65 24.54
CA GLY A 22 -2.18 -4.24 24.17
C GLY A 22 -1.41 -4.07 22.86
N LYS A 23 -1.35 -5.10 22.02
CA LYS A 23 -0.73 -5.06 20.70
C LYS A 23 -1.72 -4.51 19.69
N THR A 24 -1.22 -3.87 18.63
CA THR A 24 -2.05 -3.44 17.50
C THR A 24 -1.56 -4.11 16.23
N ARG A 25 -2.44 -4.83 15.53
CA ARG A 25 -2.19 -5.26 14.15
C ARG A 25 -2.58 -4.13 13.20
N VAL A 26 -1.62 -3.68 12.41
CA VAL A 26 -1.86 -2.67 11.37
C VAL A 26 -1.94 -3.35 10.02
N GLU A 27 -3.02 -3.10 9.30
CA GLU A 27 -3.24 -3.58 7.94
C GLU A 27 -3.30 -2.39 6.99
N LEU A 28 -2.66 -2.52 5.83
CA LEU A 28 -2.70 -1.55 4.76
C LEU A 28 -3.21 -2.25 3.50
N GLU A 29 -4.34 -1.76 3.00
CA GLU A 29 -4.97 -2.22 1.77
C GLU A 29 -4.88 -1.10 0.74
N ILE A 30 -4.38 -1.38 -0.47
CA ILE A 30 -4.21 -0.41 -1.55
C ILE A 30 -4.79 -0.98 -2.84
N GLU A 31 -5.70 -0.22 -3.46
CA GLU A 31 -6.17 -0.43 -4.82
C GLU A 31 -5.55 0.62 -5.74
N TYR A 32 -4.99 0.18 -6.87
CA TYR A 32 -4.32 1.06 -7.80
C TYR A 32 -4.54 0.68 -9.27
N ASP A 33 -4.49 1.68 -10.14
CA ASP A 33 -4.55 1.55 -11.60
C ASP A 33 -3.65 2.62 -12.24
N LEU A 34 -2.75 2.22 -13.14
CA LEU A 34 -1.92 3.15 -13.92
C LEU A 34 -2.70 3.83 -15.06
N GLY A 35 -3.89 3.33 -15.42
CA GLY A 35 -4.70 3.88 -16.51
C GLY A 35 -4.14 3.60 -17.90
N LEU A 36 -3.15 2.70 -18.01
CA LEU A 36 -2.56 2.31 -19.29
C LEU A 36 -3.44 1.26 -19.98
N PRO A 37 -3.91 1.49 -21.23
CA PRO A 37 -4.89 0.63 -21.88
C PRO A 37 -4.39 -0.79 -22.18
N LEU A 38 -3.08 -1.02 -22.24
CA LEU A 38 -2.46 -2.31 -22.50
C LEU A 38 -1.19 -2.46 -21.65
N VAL A 39 -1.34 -2.89 -20.39
CA VAL A 39 -0.21 -3.29 -19.54
C VAL A 39 0.10 -4.76 -19.79
N GLY A 40 1.30 -5.04 -20.32
CA GLY A 40 1.76 -6.42 -20.49
C GLY A 40 1.99 -7.13 -19.15
N ALA A 41 1.83 -8.45 -19.13
CA ALA A 41 1.92 -9.27 -17.90
C ALA A 41 3.21 -9.05 -17.08
N LEU A 42 4.34 -8.77 -17.75
CA LEU A 42 5.61 -8.47 -17.09
C LEU A 42 5.55 -7.17 -16.28
N ILE A 43 4.98 -6.10 -16.87
CA ILE A 43 4.86 -4.80 -16.20
C ILE A 43 3.88 -4.90 -15.03
N SER A 44 2.76 -5.61 -15.21
CA SER A 44 1.81 -5.85 -14.12
C SER A 44 2.45 -6.58 -12.93
N ALA A 45 3.24 -7.62 -13.20
CA ALA A 45 3.95 -8.35 -12.16
C ALA A 45 5.00 -7.50 -11.44
N PHE A 46 5.76 -6.69 -12.20
CA PHE A 46 6.74 -5.77 -11.65
C PHE A 46 6.09 -4.69 -10.77
N LEU A 47 5.05 -4.05 -11.26
CA LEU A 47 4.33 -3.01 -10.54
C LEU A 47 3.74 -3.56 -9.24
N ARG A 48 3.11 -4.74 -9.30
CA ARG A 48 2.59 -5.41 -8.10
C ARG A 48 3.68 -5.61 -7.06
N LYS A 49 4.85 -6.10 -7.47
CA LYS A 49 5.99 -6.28 -6.56
C LYS A 49 6.43 -4.95 -5.93
N LYS A 50 6.48 -3.87 -6.71
CA LYS A 50 6.84 -2.54 -6.20
C LYS A 50 5.82 -1.96 -5.23
N MET A 51 4.54 -2.17 -5.48
CA MET A 51 3.49 -1.75 -4.54
C MET A 51 3.54 -2.54 -3.24
N GLU A 52 3.81 -3.84 -3.31
CA GLU A 52 3.98 -4.69 -2.12
C GLU A 52 5.20 -4.26 -1.30
N GLU A 53 6.36 -4.06 -1.94
CA GLU A 53 7.57 -3.53 -1.29
C GLU A 53 7.31 -2.18 -0.61
N ASN A 54 6.59 -1.27 -1.29
CA ASN A 54 6.24 0.04 -0.74
C ASN A 54 5.33 -0.06 0.48
N ALA A 55 4.28 -0.89 0.41
CA ALA A 55 3.35 -1.11 1.52
C ALA A 55 4.07 -1.69 2.75
N GLN A 56 4.95 -2.67 2.54
CA GLN A 56 5.76 -3.27 3.61
C GLN A 56 6.73 -2.25 4.23
N ALA A 57 7.36 -1.40 3.41
CA ALA A 57 8.24 -0.35 3.90
C ALA A 57 7.47 0.65 4.79
N MET A 58 6.28 1.08 4.38
CA MET A 58 5.43 1.97 5.18
C MET A 58 5.02 1.33 6.52
N LEU A 59 4.58 0.07 6.51
CA LEU A 59 4.24 -0.66 7.74
C LEU A 59 5.46 -0.81 8.67
N SER A 60 6.63 -1.14 8.12
CA SER A 60 7.87 -1.28 8.90
C SER A 60 8.32 0.05 9.50
N ALA A 61 8.23 1.14 8.74
CA ALA A 61 8.57 2.47 9.21
C ALA A 61 7.63 2.93 10.34
N LEU A 62 6.32 2.70 10.18
CA LEU A 62 5.34 3.00 11.22
C LEU A 62 5.63 2.23 12.52
N LYS A 63 5.86 0.91 12.40
CA LYS A 63 6.23 0.07 13.54
C LYS A 63 7.47 0.61 14.26
N LYS A 64 8.54 0.94 13.52
CA LYS A 64 9.76 1.53 14.08
C LYS A 64 9.54 2.89 14.72
N SER A 65 8.65 3.71 14.16
CA SER A 65 8.37 5.06 14.68
C SER A 65 7.58 5.05 15.99
N VAL A 66 6.80 4.00 16.24
CA VAL A 66 5.91 3.90 17.42
C VAL A 66 6.51 3.01 18.50
N GLU A 67 7.22 1.95 18.13
CA GLU A 67 7.85 1.00 19.06
C GLU A 67 9.34 1.29 19.33
N GLY A 68 9.92 2.29 18.64
CA GLY A 68 11.34 2.67 18.72
C GLY A 68 11.73 3.41 19.98
#